data_AF-A0A3M1CFG8-F1
#
_entry.id   AF-A0A3M1CFG8-F1
#
_cell.length_a   1.000
_cell.length_b   1.000
_cell.length_c   1.000
_cell.angle_alpha   90.00
_cell.angle_beta   90.00
_cell.angle_gamma   90.00
#
_symmetry.space_group_name_H-M   'P 1'
#
loop_
_entity.id
_entity.type
_entity.pdbx_description
1 polymer ?
#
loop_
_entity_poly.entity_id
_entity_poly.type
_entity_poly.pdbx_seq_one_letter_code
_entity_poly.pdbx_strand_id
1 'polypeptide(L)'
;YVPTVDVTITLKKSVPDSVDIAYICVFNSGHWRPIDWGRIEGNQVTFHNIGTDIMYLPALYLNKEVVPYGDPFVPSADSQVTVCRHSKKTTSVRLVSTTRRAQKASTDSIRKSFLSAGTVYDLFYWDDGWQKVGEKTAGTAPLAFNNVPDSGLYWLVAKDSNREERIFTIEQGRQVWW
;
A
#
# COMPACT_ATOMS: atom_id res chain seq x y z
N TYR A 1 -9.11 -20.46 2.59
CA TYR A 1 -10.01 -19.53 3.29
C TYR A 1 -9.13 -18.53 4.02
N VAL A 2 -9.30 -17.23 3.79
CA VAL A 2 -8.57 -16.19 4.54
C VAL A 2 -9.38 -15.94 5.81
N PRO A 3 -8.78 -15.91 7.01
CA PRO A 3 -9.49 -15.52 8.22
C PRO A 3 -10.15 -14.16 8.05
N THR A 4 -11.31 -13.96 8.65
CA THR A 4 -12.06 -12.69 8.59
C THR A 4 -12.23 -12.11 9.98
N VAL A 5 -12.18 -10.79 10.09
CA VAL A 5 -12.32 -10.05 11.36
C VAL A 5 -13.23 -8.85 11.18
N ASP A 6 -13.77 -8.35 12.29
CA ASP A 6 -14.48 -7.09 12.35
C ASP A 6 -13.52 -6.00 12.82
N VAL A 7 -13.51 -4.86 12.12
CA VAL A 7 -12.56 -3.79 12.39
C VAL A 7 -13.26 -2.46 12.45
N THR A 8 -13.08 -1.76 13.58
CA THR A 8 -13.51 -0.37 13.75
C THR A 8 -12.36 0.57 13.42
N ILE A 9 -12.59 1.50 12.48
CA ILE A 9 -11.63 2.52 12.08
C ILE A 9 -12.17 3.91 12.45
N THR A 10 -11.30 4.75 12.99
CA THR A 10 -11.58 6.18 13.19
C THR A 10 -11.14 6.97 11.95
N LEU A 11 -12.05 7.77 11.39
CA LEU A 11 -11.78 8.60 10.22
C LEU A 11 -10.92 9.82 10.61
N LYS A 12 -9.99 10.22 9.73
CA LYS A 12 -9.03 11.32 10.00
C LYS A 12 -9.66 12.71 9.96
N LYS A 13 -10.71 12.87 9.17
CA LYS A 13 -11.32 14.16 8.82
C LYS A 13 -12.79 14.13 9.18
N SER A 14 -13.35 15.28 9.52
CA SER A 14 -14.80 15.42 9.69
C SER A 14 -15.52 15.00 8.40
N VAL A 15 -16.53 14.16 8.57
CA VAL A 15 -17.37 13.67 7.48
C VAL A 15 -18.40 14.75 7.15
N PRO A 16 -18.68 15.02 5.86
CA PRO A 16 -19.76 15.93 5.48
C PRO A 16 -21.12 15.43 5.99
N ASP A 17 -22.00 16.33 6.43
CA ASP A 17 -23.31 15.98 7.02
C ASP A 17 -24.21 15.12 6.12
N SER A 18 -24.01 15.18 4.80
CA SER A 18 -24.78 14.40 3.82
C SER A 18 -24.22 13.00 3.56
N VAL A 19 -23.19 12.56 4.31
CA VAL A 19 -22.50 11.28 4.11
C VAL A 19 -22.56 10.45 5.38
N ASP A 20 -23.20 9.28 5.31
CA ASP A 20 -23.35 8.34 6.42
C ASP A 20 -22.73 6.96 6.14
N ILE A 21 -22.07 6.79 4.99
CA ILE A 21 -21.43 5.55 4.56
C ILE A 21 -19.96 5.81 4.26
N ALA A 22 -19.10 4.95 4.81
CA ALA A 22 -17.71 4.83 4.41
C ALA A 22 -17.48 3.48 3.71
N TYR A 23 -16.53 3.47 2.79
CA TYR A 23 -16.12 2.30 2.03
C TYR A 23 -14.76 1.81 2.49
N ILE A 24 -14.54 0.50 2.43
CA ILE A 24 -13.23 -0.11 2.55
C ILE A 24 -12.74 -0.53 1.17
N CYS A 25 -11.54 -0.09 0.82
CA CYS A 25 -10.96 -0.29 -0.50
C CYS A 25 -9.76 -1.24 -0.45
N VAL A 26 -9.59 -2.02 -1.51
CA VAL A 26 -8.35 -2.78 -1.79
C VAL A 26 -7.63 -2.17 -2.98
N PHE A 27 -6.30 -2.31 -3.02
CA PHE A 27 -5.52 -1.81 -4.14
C PHE A 27 -5.41 -2.85 -5.25
N ASN A 28 -5.85 -2.51 -6.46
CA ASN A 28 -5.70 -3.36 -7.63
C ASN A 28 -5.52 -2.53 -8.91
N SER A 29 -4.60 -2.97 -9.77
CA SER A 29 -4.28 -2.35 -11.07
C SER A 29 -4.04 -0.84 -10.98
N GLY A 30 -3.34 -0.39 -9.93
CA GLY A 30 -3.02 1.02 -9.73
C GLY A 30 -4.12 1.88 -9.09
N HIS A 31 -5.25 1.28 -8.69
CA HIS A 31 -6.39 2.00 -8.13
C HIS A 31 -6.87 1.38 -6.81
N TRP A 32 -7.29 2.24 -5.88
CA TRP A 32 -8.07 1.83 -4.72
C TRP A 32 -9.52 1.58 -5.17
N ARG A 33 -9.99 0.35 -4.97
CA ARG A 33 -11.34 -0.08 -5.38
C ARG A 33 -12.16 -0.43 -4.15
N PRO A 34 -13.33 0.18 -3.94
CA PRO A 34 -14.26 -0.22 -2.89
C PRO A 34 -14.65 -1.68 -3.06
N ILE A 35 -14.64 -2.44 -1.98
CA ILE A 35 -15.09 -3.84 -1.96
C ILE A 35 -16.24 -4.08 -0.99
N ASP A 36 -16.34 -3.23 0.03
CA ASP A 36 -17.37 -3.31 1.05
C ASP A 36 -17.55 -1.91 1.69
N TRP A 37 -18.51 -1.80 2.59
CA TRP A 37 -18.91 -0.54 3.20
C TRP A 37 -19.36 -0.74 4.65
N GLY A 38 -19.44 0.37 5.39
CA GLY A 38 -19.96 0.41 6.74
C GLY A 38 -20.62 1.74 7.02
N ARG A 39 -21.56 1.76 7.96
CA ARG A 39 -22.23 2.98 8.40
C ARG A 39 -21.30 3.78 9.31
N ILE A 40 -21.29 5.10 9.13
CA ILE A 40 -20.52 6.02 9.95
C ILE A 40 -21.36 6.35 11.18
N GLU A 41 -20.80 6.09 12.35
CA GLU A 41 -21.38 6.43 13.65
C GLU A 41 -20.44 7.43 14.35
N GLY A 42 -20.85 8.70 14.37
CA GLY A 42 -19.99 9.80 14.81
C GLY A 42 -18.81 10.03 13.86
N ASN A 43 -17.63 9.51 14.22
CA ASN A 43 -16.41 9.60 13.41
C ASN A 43 -15.74 8.22 13.22
N GLN A 44 -16.48 7.15 13.46
CA GLN A 44 -16.01 5.78 13.36
C GLN A 44 -16.88 4.99 12.39
N VAL A 45 -16.29 3.96 11.79
CA VAL A 45 -16.98 2.98 10.95
C VAL A 45 -16.47 1.59 11.33
N THR A 46 -17.38 0.63 11.42
CA THR A 46 -17.03 -0.79 11.59
C THR A 46 -17.24 -1.51 10.26
N PHE A 47 -16.21 -2.18 9.78
CA PHE A 47 -16.28 -3.09 8.63
C PHE A 47 -16.31 -4.51 9.14
N HIS A 48 -17.25 -5.31 8.65
CA HIS A 48 -17.49 -6.67 9.15
C HIS A 48 -16.92 -7.71 8.18
N ASN A 49 -16.43 -8.82 8.73
CA ASN A 49 -15.94 -9.97 7.95
C ASN A 49 -14.86 -9.63 6.90
N ILE A 50 -13.97 -8.67 7.17
CA ILE A 50 -12.89 -8.32 6.25
C ILE A 50 -11.72 -9.31 6.38
N GLY A 51 -11.12 -9.70 5.27
CA GLY A 51 -10.03 -10.68 5.25
C GLY A 51 -8.75 -10.14 5.89
N THR A 52 -8.06 -10.95 6.70
CA THR A 52 -6.80 -10.59 7.36
C THR A 52 -5.62 -10.58 6.39
N ASP A 53 -4.53 -9.91 6.77
CA ASP A 53 -3.27 -9.84 6.01
C ASP A 53 -3.42 -9.25 4.60
N ILE A 54 -4.41 -8.36 4.44
CA ILE A 54 -4.68 -7.59 3.23
C ILE A 54 -4.58 -6.10 3.57
N MET A 55 -3.94 -5.32 2.70
CA MET A 55 -3.89 -3.87 2.85
C MET A 55 -5.22 -3.25 2.41
N TYR A 56 -5.87 -2.54 3.33
CA TYR A 56 -7.08 -1.79 3.08
C TYR A 56 -6.87 -0.29 3.21
N LEU A 57 -7.76 0.48 2.56
CA LEU A 57 -7.84 1.92 2.72
C LEU A 57 -9.30 2.32 2.98
N PRO A 58 -9.61 3.03 4.09
CA PRO A 58 -10.92 3.60 4.33
C PRO A 58 -11.10 4.87 3.49
N ALA A 59 -12.22 4.95 2.79
CA ALA A 59 -12.52 6.03 1.86
C ALA A 59 -13.99 6.43 1.87
N LEU A 60 -14.28 7.65 1.42
CA LEU A 60 -15.64 8.10 1.11
C LEU A 60 -15.81 8.14 -0.41
N TYR A 61 -17.05 7.98 -0.87
CA TYR A 61 -17.38 8.16 -2.28
C TYR A 61 -17.99 9.56 -2.48
N LEU A 62 -17.15 10.52 -2.87
CA LEU A 62 -17.53 11.93 -3.00
C LEU A 62 -17.38 12.33 -4.47
N ASN A 63 -18.40 12.98 -5.05
CA ASN A 63 -18.37 13.46 -6.44
C ASN A 63 -17.97 12.40 -7.48
N LYS A 64 -18.42 11.14 -7.27
CA LYS A 64 -18.09 9.96 -8.10
C LYS A 64 -16.62 9.49 -8.00
N GLU A 65 -15.88 9.99 -7.02
CA GLU A 65 -14.48 9.63 -6.77
C GLU A 65 -14.32 8.94 -5.42
N VAL A 66 -13.35 8.04 -5.35
CA VAL A 66 -12.92 7.40 -4.10
C VAL A 66 -11.93 8.34 -3.41
N VAL A 67 -12.36 8.97 -2.33
CA VAL A 67 -11.56 9.93 -1.57
C VAL A 67 -11.05 9.27 -0.28
N PRO A 68 -9.73 9.09 -0.11
CA PRO A 68 -9.16 8.55 1.12
C PRO A 68 -9.56 9.38 2.35
N TYR A 69 -10.08 8.72 3.38
CA TYR A 69 -10.55 9.37 4.61
C TYR A 69 -9.94 8.79 5.89
N GLY A 70 -8.96 7.89 5.74
CA GLY A 70 -8.09 7.40 6.81
C GLY A 70 -6.75 6.88 6.25
N ASP A 71 -5.92 6.33 7.14
CA ASP A 71 -4.65 5.72 6.74
C ASP A 71 -4.87 4.31 6.16
N PRO A 72 -4.01 3.84 5.24
CA PRO A 72 -3.96 2.44 4.89
C PRO A 72 -3.67 1.58 6.13
N PHE A 73 -4.28 0.40 6.22
CA PHE A 73 -4.12 -0.49 7.36
C PHE A 73 -4.17 -1.96 6.97
N VAL A 74 -3.58 -2.81 7.82
CA VAL A 74 -3.63 -4.27 7.71
C VAL A 74 -4.26 -4.85 8.97
N PRO A 75 -5.38 -5.58 8.87
CA PRO A 75 -5.95 -6.31 9.98
C PRO A 75 -5.28 -7.67 10.15
N SER A 76 -5.00 -8.04 11.40
CA SER A 76 -4.45 -9.34 11.77
C SER A 76 -5.52 -10.26 12.36
N ALA A 77 -5.24 -11.56 12.41
CA ALA A 77 -6.19 -12.58 12.88
C ALA A 77 -6.60 -12.45 14.36
N ASP A 78 -5.85 -11.70 15.15
CA ASP A 78 -6.17 -11.35 16.54
C ASP A 78 -7.00 -10.05 16.66
N SER A 79 -7.57 -9.57 15.55
CA SER A 79 -8.36 -8.32 15.46
C SER A 79 -7.56 -7.05 15.76
N GLN A 80 -6.22 -7.12 15.76
CA GLN A 80 -5.39 -5.91 15.78
C GLN A 80 -5.29 -5.29 14.39
N VAL A 81 -5.01 -4.00 14.35
CA VAL A 81 -4.84 -3.23 13.13
C VAL A 81 -3.49 -2.57 13.11
N THR A 82 -2.68 -2.90 12.12
CA THR A 82 -1.42 -2.20 11.85
C THR A 82 -1.69 -1.07 10.87
N VAL A 83 -1.60 0.17 11.34
CA VAL A 83 -1.78 1.36 10.51
C VAL A 83 -0.48 1.73 9.80
N CYS A 84 -0.53 1.89 8.48
CA CYS A 84 0.62 2.25 7.65
C CYS A 84 0.68 3.76 7.45
N ARG A 85 1.28 4.47 8.42
CA ARG A 85 1.48 5.92 8.36
C ARG A 85 2.96 6.25 8.24
N HIS A 86 3.31 6.96 7.16
CA HIS A 86 4.68 7.44 6.95
C HIS A 86 5.15 8.33 8.11
N SER A 87 6.45 8.29 8.36
CA SER A 87 7.11 9.15 9.34
C SER A 87 7.94 10.23 8.65
N LYS A 88 8.25 11.30 9.40
CA LYS A 88 9.16 12.37 8.94
C LYS A 88 10.62 11.91 8.80
N LYS A 89 10.95 10.72 9.31
CA LYS A 89 12.30 10.15 9.16
C LYS A 89 12.43 9.61 7.75
N THR A 90 13.64 9.64 7.21
CA THR A 90 13.91 9.06 5.91
C THR A 90 14.96 7.96 6.01
N THR A 91 14.91 7.02 5.07
CA THR A 91 15.81 5.89 5.00
C THR A 91 16.22 5.60 3.56
N SER A 92 17.30 4.84 3.41
CA SER A 92 17.76 4.34 2.12
C SER A 92 17.26 2.92 1.92
N VAL A 93 16.65 2.66 0.78
CA VAL A 93 16.00 1.38 0.47
C VAL A 93 16.59 0.80 -0.80
N ARG A 94 16.68 -0.53 -0.87
CA ARG A 94 17.13 -1.26 -2.05
C ARG A 94 16.01 -2.16 -2.53
N LEU A 95 15.40 -1.79 -3.66
CA LEU A 95 14.27 -2.49 -4.23
C LEU A 95 14.75 -3.49 -5.30
N VAL A 96 14.20 -4.69 -5.26
CA VAL A 96 14.66 -5.82 -6.08
C VAL A 96 13.57 -6.38 -7.00
N SER A 97 12.31 -6.03 -6.79
CA SER A 97 11.17 -6.54 -7.55
C SER A 97 9.98 -5.57 -7.48
N THR A 98 9.05 -5.71 -8.41
CA THR A 98 7.72 -5.06 -8.43
C THR A 98 6.58 -5.99 -8.02
N THR A 99 6.87 -7.28 -7.79
CA THR A 99 5.88 -8.29 -7.41
C THR A 99 6.44 -9.32 -6.43
N ARG A 100 5.54 -10.06 -5.77
CA ARG A 100 5.85 -11.26 -4.97
C ARG A 100 6.18 -12.45 -5.89
N ARG A 101 7.23 -12.36 -6.71
CA ARG A 101 7.74 -13.56 -7.40
C ARG A 101 8.36 -14.49 -6.37
N ALA A 102 7.97 -15.76 -6.38
CA ALA A 102 8.58 -16.80 -5.57
C ALA A 102 10.10 -16.76 -5.82
N GLN A 103 10.87 -16.45 -4.78
CA GLN A 103 12.32 -16.49 -4.84
C GLN A 103 12.73 -17.96 -5.08
N LYS A 104 12.96 -18.35 -6.33
CA LYS A 104 13.80 -19.54 -6.57
C LYS A 104 15.19 -19.16 -6.10
N ALA A 105 15.59 -19.74 -4.97
CA ALA A 105 16.92 -19.61 -4.39
C ALA A 105 17.96 -19.88 -5.49
N SER A 106 18.57 -18.81 -5.99
CA SER A 106 19.73 -18.91 -6.88
C SER A 106 20.94 -18.95 -5.95
N THR A 107 21.72 -20.03 -6.03
CA THR A 107 22.86 -20.36 -5.15
C THR A 107 24.08 -19.46 -5.32
N ASP A 108 23.96 -18.30 -5.96
CA ASP A 108 25.05 -17.34 -6.06
C ASP A 108 24.79 -16.15 -5.15
N SER A 109 25.80 -15.78 -4.38
CA SER A 109 25.81 -14.77 -3.32
C SER A 109 25.58 -13.32 -3.78
N ILE A 110 24.94 -13.12 -4.94
CA ILE A 110 24.65 -11.82 -5.54
C ILE A 110 23.14 -11.60 -5.48
N ARG A 111 22.70 -10.57 -4.72
CA ARG A 111 21.31 -10.10 -4.77
C ARG A 111 21.01 -9.57 -6.17
N LYS A 112 20.60 -10.45 -7.08
CA LYS A 112 20.20 -10.07 -8.43
C LYS A 112 18.85 -9.36 -8.35
N SER A 113 18.76 -8.21 -9.00
CA SER A 113 17.47 -7.54 -9.21
C SER A 113 16.62 -8.38 -10.17
N PHE A 114 15.34 -8.56 -9.85
CA PHE A 114 14.34 -9.17 -10.75
C PHE A 114 13.64 -8.13 -11.63
N LEU A 115 14.16 -6.89 -11.63
CA LEU A 115 13.70 -5.80 -12.48
C LEU A 115 14.29 -5.93 -13.89
N SER A 116 13.58 -5.40 -14.87
CA SER A 116 14.00 -5.44 -16.27
C SER A 116 15.10 -4.40 -16.51
N ALA A 117 16.32 -4.86 -16.79
CA ALA A 117 17.45 -3.97 -17.08
C ALA A 117 17.12 -3.04 -18.27
N GLY A 118 17.47 -1.76 -18.17
CA GLY A 118 17.14 -0.72 -19.14
C GLY A 118 15.74 -0.12 -18.97
N THR A 119 14.87 -0.71 -18.14
CA THR A 119 13.53 -0.16 -17.86
C THR A 119 13.61 0.89 -16.76
N VAL A 120 12.87 1.97 -16.93
CA VAL A 120 12.75 3.06 -15.95
C VAL A 120 11.66 2.70 -14.94
N TYR A 121 11.92 2.92 -13.66
CA TYR A 121 10.98 2.67 -12.58
C TYR A 121 10.78 3.92 -11.72
N ASP A 122 9.52 4.18 -11.40
CA ASP A 122 9.09 5.23 -10.48
C ASP A 122 8.72 4.62 -9.13
N LEU A 123 9.33 5.15 -8.06
CA LEU A 123 8.96 4.84 -6.69
C LEU A 123 7.99 5.88 -6.17
N PHE A 124 6.87 5.42 -5.63
CA PHE A 124 5.87 6.22 -4.94
C PHE A 124 5.75 5.81 -3.48
N TYR A 125 5.35 6.76 -2.63
CA TYR A 125 4.89 6.51 -1.26
C TYR A 125 3.49 7.09 -1.08
N TRP A 126 2.72 6.53 -0.15
CA TRP A 126 1.37 6.98 0.15
C TRP A 126 1.35 8.06 1.24
N ASP A 127 0.74 9.20 0.94
CA ASP A 127 0.44 10.30 1.86
C ASP A 127 -0.88 10.97 1.45
N ASP A 128 -1.99 10.34 1.86
CA ASP A 128 -3.36 10.66 1.38
C ASP A 128 -3.50 10.71 -0.16
N GLY A 129 -2.57 10.04 -0.86
CA GLY A 129 -2.38 10.05 -2.30
C GLY A 129 -0.97 9.54 -2.66
N TRP A 130 -0.77 9.11 -3.91
CA TRP A 130 0.54 8.64 -4.37
C TRP A 130 1.50 9.81 -4.64
N GLN A 131 2.57 9.89 -3.86
CA GLN A 131 3.62 10.90 -4.00
C GLN A 131 4.87 10.27 -4.61
N LYS A 132 5.42 10.87 -5.67
CA LYS A 132 6.63 10.36 -6.34
C LYS A 132 7.86 10.67 -5.48
N VAL A 133 8.59 9.62 -5.10
CA VAL A 133 9.90 9.72 -4.43
C VAL A 133 10.99 10.02 -5.44
N GLY A 134 10.97 9.33 -6.58
CA GLY A 134 11.96 9.48 -7.63
C GLY A 134 11.88 8.42 -8.71
N GLU A 135 12.73 8.57 -9.70
CA GLU A 135 12.79 7.74 -10.92
C GLU A 135 14.20 7.15 -11.07
N LYS A 136 14.31 5.87 -11.41
CA LYS A 136 15.60 5.20 -11.68
C LYS A 136 15.49 4.15 -12.76
N THR A 137 16.51 4.07 -13.61
CA THR A 137 16.67 2.98 -14.59
C THR A 137 17.26 1.75 -13.92
N ALA A 138 16.60 0.61 -14.06
CA ALA A 138 17.10 -0.66 -13.54
C ALA A 138 18.32 -1.14 -14.36
N GLY A 139 19.32 -1.63 -13.65
CA GLY A 139 20.44 -2.39 -14.21
C GLY A 139 20.40 -3.82 -13.70
N THR A 140 21.58 -4.39 -13.46
CA THR A 140 21.71 -5.72 -12.82
C THR A 140 21.63 -5.65 -11.29
N ALA A 141 21.94 -4.49 -10.72
CA ALA A 141 21.88 -4.22 -9.28
C ALA A 141 20.47 -3.79 -8.81
N PRO A 142 20.14 -3.99 -7.53
CA PRO A 142 18.93 -3.45 -6.91
C PRO A 142 18.83 -1.93 -7.07
N LEU A 143 17.60 -1.41 -7.25
CA LEU A 143 17.35 0.03 -7.29
C LEU A 143 17.51 0.63 -5.88
N ALA A 144 18.55 1.44 -5.70
CA ALA A 144 18.79 2.15 -4.46
C ALA A 144 18.14 3.53 -4.49
N PHE A 145 17.16 3.78 -3.62
CA PHE A 145 16.56 5.09 -3.39
C PHE A 145 17.01 5.62 -2.03
N ASN A 146 17.33 6.91 -1.98
CA ASN A 146 17.69 7.63 -0.75
C ASN A 146 16.55 8.57 -0.39
N ASN A 147 16.49 9.00 0.88
CA ASN A 147 15.50 9.95 1.38
C ASN A 147 14.04 9.45 1.22
N VAL A 148 13.83 8.14 1.31
CA VAL A 148 12.49 7.56 1.27
C VAL A 148 11.85 7.73 2.65
N PRO A 149 10.64 8.29 2.79
CA PRO A 149 9.95 8.37 4.08
C PRO A 149 9.91 6.99 4.72
N ASP A 150 10.29 6.91 6.00
CA ASP A 150 10.32 5.65 6.73
C ASP A 150 8.91 5.24 7.18
N SER A 151 8.67 3.93 7.26
CA SER A 151 7.40 3.33 7.73
C SER A 151 6.16 3.76 6.95
N GLY A 152 6.03 3.41 5.67
CA GLY A 152 4.84 3.75 4.87
C GLY A 152 4.39 2.66 3.91
N LEU A 153 3.39 2.99 3.09
CA LEU A 153 2.99 2.19 1.94
C LEU A 153 3.69 2.70 0.69
N TYR A 154 4.28 1.81 -0.09
CA TYR A 154 5.04 2.14 -1.29
C TYR A 154 4.52 1.39 -2.51
N TRP A 155 4.82 1.95 -3.67
CA TRP A 155 4.49 1.37 -4.96
C TRP A 155 5.61 1.64 -5.96
N LEU A 156 6.17 0.58 -6.56
CA LEU A 156 7.24 0.68 -7.55
C LEU A 156 6.66 0.29 -8.91
N VAL A 157 6.64 1.22 -9.85
CA VAL A 157 5.94 1.08 -11.13
C VAL A 157 6.95 1.20 -12.27
N ALA A 158 6.92 0.28 -13.22
CA ALA A 158 7.73 0.42 -14.43
C ALA A 158 7.09 1.44 -15.37
N LYS A 159 7.92 2.28 -15.99
CA LYS A 159 7.47 3.17 -17.08
C LYS A 159 6.93 2.29 -18.21
N ASP A 160 5.75 2.62 -18.70
CA ASP A 160 4.99 1.87 -19.73
C ASP A 160 4.41 0.52 -19.28
N SER A 161 4.36 0.24 -17.96
CA SER A 161 3.62 -0.94 -17.47
C SER A 161 2.11 -0.73 -17.48
N ASN A 162 1.38 -1.84 -17.36
CA ASN A 162 -0.06 -1.86 -17.15
C ASN A 162 -0.49 -1.57 -15.69
N ARG A 163 0.43 -1.11 -14.83
CA ARG A 163 0.16 -0.77 -13.42
C ARG A 163 -0.33 -1.94 -12.56
N GLU A 164 0.00 -3.18 -12.93
CA GLU A 164 -0.31 -4.39 -12.15
C GLU A 164 0.71 -4.69 -11.04
N GLU A 165 1.70 -3.81 -10.83
CA GLU A 165 2.65 -3.92 -9.74
C GLU A 165 1.95 -3.85 -8.38
N ARG A 166 2.45 -4.64 -7.43
CA ARG A 166 1.87 -4.70 -6.09
C ARG A 166 2.38 -3.57 -5.21
N ILE A 167 1.54 -3.14 -4.28
CA ILE A 167 1.95 -2.29 -3.18
C ILE A 167 2.72 -3.10 -2.14
N PHE A 168 3.60 -2.43 -1.42
CA PHE A 168 4.44 -3.07 -0.42
C PHE A 168 4.77 -2.11 0.72
N THR A 169 5.04 -2.68 1.89
CA THR A 169 5.67 -2.00 3.02
C THR A 169 7.15 -2.37 3.08
N ILE A 170 7.93 -1.63 3.87
CA ILE A 170 9.34 -1.91 4.09
C ILE A 170 9.55 -2.23 5.56
N GLU A 171 9.88 -3.49 5.85
CA GLU A 171 10.11 -3.97 7.20
C GLU A 171 11.53 -4.48 7.32
N GLN A 172 12.30 -3.92 8.26
CA GLN A 172 13.72 -4.27 8.46
C GLN A 172 14.55 -4.19 7.15
N GLY A 173 14.22 -3.25 6.26
CA GLY A 173 14.88 -3.07 4.97
C GLY A 173 14.48 -4.09 3.88
N ARG A 174 13.40 -4.85 4.07
CA ARG A 174 12.88 -5.83 3.10
C ARG A 174 11.48 -5.43 2.62
N GLN A 175 11.18 -5.70 1.34
CA GLN A 175 9.85 -5.49 0.75
C GLN A 175 8.87 -6.57 1.26
N VAL A 176 7.79 -6.14 1.90
CA VAL A 176 6.66 -6.99 2.32
C VAL A 176 5.46 -6.64 1.46
N TRP A 177 4.91 -7.63 0.74
CA TRP A 177 3.92 -7.42 -0.32
C TRP A 177 2.49 -7.62 0.18
N TRP A 178 1.58 -6.78 -0.31
CA TRP A 178 0.15 -6.86 -0.05
C TRP A 178 -0.60 -7.08 -1.37
#